data_AF-A0A942MQG6-F1
#
_entry.id   AF-A0A942MQG6-F1
#
_cell.length_a   1.000
_cell.length_b   1.000
_cell.length_c   1.000
_cell.angle_alpha   90.00
_cell.angle_beta   90.00
_cell.angle_gamma   90.00
#
_symmetry.space_group_name_H-M   'P 1'
#
loop_
_entity.id
_entity.type
_entity.pdbx_description
1 polymer ?
#
loop_
_entity_poly.entity_id
_entity_poly.type
_entity_poly.pdbx_seq_one_letter_code
_entity_poly.pdbx_strand_id
1 'polypeptide(L)'
;MGDKVALMRDGQLVQAGKPADLFTCPKEPFVTDFIGGSDFFKLLGIIMVKEVMTPPGKPEAKKNRPYLFPQMSLADALRVMFAHDMTEMDVRGKEGTAVGLVRLDVHKYMLSAKHTIEVKK
;
A
#
# COMPACT_ATOMS: atom_id res chain seq x y z
N MET A 1 21.12 -4.48 -0.75
CA MET A 1 20.95 -3.01 -0.78
C MET A 1 20.32 -2.67 -2.11
N GLY A 2 19.00 -2.60 -2.14
CA GLY A 2 18.19 -2.51 -3.36
C GLY A 2 16.87 -1.86 -3.01
N ASP A 3 16.94 -0.67 -2.40
CA ASP A 3 15.78 0.02 -1.80
C ASP A 3 15.04 0.89 -2.83
N LYS A 4 15.32 0.68 -4.12
CA LYS A 4 14.79 1.46 -5.24
C LYS A 4 14.32 0.53 -6.35
N VAL A 5 13.11 0.80 -6.84
CA VAL A 5 12.52 0.16 -8.01
C VAL A 5 12.53 1.16 -9.15
N ALA A 6 12.94 0.69 -10.33
CA ALA A 6 12.85 1.43 -11.57
C ALA A 6 11.72 0.80 -12.41
N LEU A 7 10.66 1.56 -12.62
CA LEU A 7 9.59 1.22 -13.55
C LEU A 7 9.97 1.73 -14.94
N MET A 8 10.01 0.82 -15.91
CA MET A 8 10.37 1.11 -17.29
C MET A 8 9.26 0.69 -18.23
N ARG A 9 9.08 1.44 -19.32
CA ARG A 9 8.15 1.17 -20.41
C ARG A 9 8.89 1.31 -21.73
N ASP A 10 8.84 0.28 -22.57
CA ASP A 10 9.46 0.29 -23.90
C ASP A 10 10.96 0.68 -23.88
N GLY A 11 11.68 0.22 -22.85
CA GLY A 11 13.11 0.53 -22.66
C GLY A 11 13.40 1.91 -22.07
N GLN A 12 12.39 2.72 -21.77
CA GLN A 12 12.53 4.05 -21.17
C GLN A 12 12.18 4.03 -19.68
N LEU A 13 12.93 4.77 -18.87
CA LEU A 13 12.65 4.93 -17.44
C LEU A 13 11.45 5.86 -17.23
N VAL A 14 10.36 5.32 -16.68
CA VAL A 14 9.16 6.10 -16.34
C VAL A 14 9.28 6.68 -14.94
N GLN A 15 9.60 5.84 -13.95
CA GLN A 15 9.75 6.29 -12.56
C GLN A 15 10.77 5.41 -11.83
N ALA A 16 11.73 6.04 -11.15
CA ALA A 16 12.62 5.37 -10.20
C ALA A 16 12.43 5.96 -8.81
N GLY A 17 12.31 5.11 -7.80
CA GLY A 17 12.07 5.55 -6.42
C GLY A 17 11.91 4.37 -5.48
N LYS A 18 11.50 4.64 -4.23
CA LYS A 18 11.08 3.55 -3.34
C LYS A 18 9.82 2.92 -3.90
N PRO A 19 9.61 1.61 -3.67
CA PRO A 19 8.36 0.97 -4.05
C PRO A 19 7.15 1.77 -3.54
N ALA A 20 7.18 2.24 -2.28
CA ALA A 20 6.13 3.07 -1.69
C ALA A 20 5.83 4.36 -2.47
N ASP A 21 6.83 4.96 -3.13
CA ASP A 21 6.65 6.19 -3.91
C ASP A 21 5.77 5.97 -5.15
N LEU A 22 5.79 4.75 -5.72
CA LEU A 22 4.90 4.39 -6.82
C LEU A 22 3.42 4.49 -6.39
N PHE A 23 3.12 4.17 -5.13
CA PHE A 23 1.76 4.16 -4.57
C PHE A 23 1.34 5.52 -4.03
N THR A 24 2.26 6.25 -3.41
CA THR A 24 1.94 7.55 -2.80
C THR A 24 1.89 8.65 -3.84
N CYS A 25 2.78 8.60 -4.84
CA CYS A 25 2.97 9.64 -5.85
C CYS A 25 3.29 9.02 -7.25
N PRO A 26 2.29 8.43 -7.93
CA PRO A 26 2.47 7.97 -9.30
C PRO A 26 2.74 9.16 -10.22
N LYS A 27 3.83 9.12 -11.01
CA LYS A 27 4.19 10.20 -11.93
C LYS A 27 3.31 10.25 -13.19
N GLU A 28 2.82 9.11 -13.65
CA GLU A 28 2.08 9.00 -14.92
C GLU A 28 0.95 7.95 -14.86
N PRO A 29 -0.05 8.01 -15.77
CA PRO A 29 -1.13 7.02 -15.85
C PRO A 29 -0.62 5.59 -16.02
N PHE A 30 0.46 5.37 -16.76
CA PHE A 30 1.07 4.04 -16.87
C PHE A 30 1.52 3.47 -15.52
N VAL A 31 2.04 4.31 -14.62
CA VAL A 31 2.40 3.89 -13.25
C VAL A 31 1.15 3.46 -12.48
N THR A 32 0.05 4.18 -12.71
CA THR A 32 -1.25 3.88 -12.10
C THR A 32 -1.83 2.57 -12.63
N ASP A 33 -1.71 2.30 -13.93
CA ASP A 33 -2.16 1.05 -14.56
C ASP A 33 -1.28 -0.14 -14.14
N PHE A 34 0.03 0.07 -13.99
CA PHE A 34 0.95 -0.95 -13.48
C PHE A 34 0.60 -1.36 -12.04
N ILE A 35 0.17 -0.40 -11.22
CA ILE A 35 -0.35 -0.61 -9.87
C ILE A 35 -1.79 -1.14 -9.90
N GLY A 36 -2.56 -0.94 -10.97
CA GLY A 36 -3.87 -1.54 -11.15
C GLY A 36 -3.84 -3.01 -11.63
N GLY A 37 -2.70 -3.46 -12.17
CA GLY A 37 -2.55 -4.76 -12.81
C GLY A 37 -2.05 -5.90 -11.90
N SER A 38 -1.76 -7.06 -12.51
CA SER A 38 -1.32 -8.29 -11.82
C SER A 38 0.01 -8.16 -11.06
N ASP A 39 0.85 -7.21 -11.43
CA ASP A 39 2.15 -6.98 -10.77
C ASP A 39 2.05 -6.14 -9.48
N PHE A 40 0.88 -5.57 -9.20
CA PHE A 40 0.56 -4.86 -7.97
C PHE A 40 0.79 -5.71 -6.72
N PHE A 41 0.26 -6.93 -6.71
CA PHE A 41 0.39 -7.83 -5.55
C PHE A 41 1.84 -8.22 -5.27
N LYS A 42 2.69 -8.25 -6.30
CA LYS A 42 4.13 -8.50 -6.13
C LYS A 42 4.81 -7.30 -5.46
N LEU A 43 4.49 -6.07 -5.89
CA LEU A 43 5.01 -4.85 -5.26
C LEU A 43 4.57 -4.69 -3.80
N LEU A 44 3.31 -5.01 -3.51
CA LEU A 44 2.77 -4.99 -2.15
C LEU A 44 3.50 -5.95 -1.19
N GLY A 45 4.05 -7.05 -1.71
CA GLY A 45 4.86 -7.99 -0.93
C GLY A 45 6.23 -7.44 -0.54
N ILE A 46 6.71 -6.40 -1.22
CA ILE A 46 8.03 -5.79 -1.00
C ILE A 46 7.93 -4.57 -0.08
N ILE A 47 6.80 -3.84 -0.15
CA ILE A 47 6.56 -2.67 0.70
C ILE A 47 6.26 -3.11 2.12
N MET A 48 6.96 -2.53 3.09
CA MET A 48 6.66 -2.73 4.50
C MET A 48 5.66 -1.71 5.01
N VAL A 49 4.80 -2.12 5.94
CA VAL A 49 3.82 -1.23 6.61
C VAL A 49 4.47 0.03 7.18
N LYS A 50 5.67 -0.07 7.76
CA LYS A 50 6.41 1.10 8.29
C LYS A 50 6.72 2.19 7.26
N GLU A 51 6.72 1.87 5.96
CA GLU A 51 7.04 2.82 4.88
C GLU A 51 5.84 3.65 4.43
N VAL A 52 4.63 3.16 4.71
CA VAL A 52 3.37 3.76 4.26
C VAL A 52 2.47 4.20 5.41
N MET A 53 2.74 3.74 6.63
CA MET A 53 1.96 4.13 7.80
C MET A 53 2.03 5.63 8.04
N THR A 54 0.90 6.21 8.42
CA THR A 54 0.85 7.58 8.94
C THR A 54 1.11 7.56 10.44
N PRO A 55 1.52 8.70 11.03
CA PRO A 55 1.59 8.84 12.48
C PRO A 55 0.26 8.35 13.11
N PRO A 56 0.32 7.69 14.27
CA PRO A 56 -0.88 7.17 14.89
C PRO A 56 -1.83 8.35 15.18
N GLY A 57 -3.11 8.17 14.88
CA GLY A 57 -4.16 9.04 15.41
C GLY A 57 -4.18 8.98 16.93
N LYS A 58 -5.07 9.75 17.59
CA LYS A 58 -5.25 9.67 19.06
C LYS A 58 -5.26 8.19 19.49
N PRO A 59 -4.50 7.80 20.53
CA PRO A 59 -4.31 6.41 20.90
C PRO A 59 -5.59 5.84 21.49
N GLU A 60 -6.53 5.45 20.63
CA GLU A 60 -7.63 4.58 21.01
C GLU A 60 -7.16 3.13 20.83
N ALA A 61 -6.22 2.74 21.71
CA ALA A 61 -5.83 1.35 21.90
C ALA A 61 -7.02 0.57 22.47
N LYS A 62 -8.06 0.34 21.66
CA LYS A 62 -9.10 -0.63 21.99
C LYS A 62 -8.42 -1.99 22.07
N LYS A 63 -8.41 -2.55 23.28
CA LYS A 63 -7.61 -3.71 23.68
C LYS A 63 -7.92 -5.00 22.89
N ASN A 64 -8.96 -4.98 22.06
CA ASN A 64 -9.46 -6.13 21.29
C ASN A 64 -9.61 -5.88 19.78
N ARG A 65 -8.99 -4.83 19.22
CA ARG A 65 -8.95 -4.66 17.75
C ARG A 65 -7.74 -5.37 17.15
N PRO A 66 -7.91 -6.03 15.98
CA PRO A 66 -6.78 -6.56 15.24
C PRO A 66 -5.84 -5.41 14.85
N TYR A 67 -4.55 -5.70 14.78
CA TYR A 67 -3.50 -4.72 14.53
C TYR A 67 -2.45 -5.27 13.57
N LEU A 68 -1.71 -4.36 12.97
CA LEU A 68 -0.65 -4.63 12.00
C LEU A 68 0.72 -4.48 12.65
N PHE A 69 1.72 -5.18 12.12
CA PHE A 69 3.11 -5.03 12.55
C PHE A 69 3.89 -4.15 11.57
N PRO A 70 4.80 -3.27 12.03
CA PRO A 70 5.54 -2.36 11.15
C PRO A 70 6.45 -3.10 10.14
N GLN A 71 6.83 -4.34 10.45
CA GLN A 71 7.71 -5.16 9.60
C GLN A 71 6.94 -6.07 8.63
N MET A 72 5.60 -6.09 8.69
CA MET A 72 4.81 -6.90 7.77
C MET A 72 4.75 -6.23 6.39
N SER A 73 4.58 -7.05 5.35
CA SER A 73 4.36 -6.54 4.01
C SER A 73 2.98 -5.87 3.90
N LEU A 74 2.85 -4.90 3.00
CA LEU A 74 1.57 -4.26 2.71
C LEU A 74 0.57 -5.27 2.12
N ALA A 75 1.05 -6.28 1.39
CA ALA A 75 0.21 -7.39 0.90
C ALA A 75 -0.43 -8.16 2.07
N ASP A 76 0.35 -8.50 3.09
CA ASP A 76 -0.18 -9.20 4.27
C ASP A 76 -1.10 -8.29 5.08
N ALA A 77 -0.79 -6.99 5.15
CA ALA A 77 -1.64 -6.02 5.82
C ALA A 77 -3.02 -5.94 5.16
N LEU A 78 -3.06 -5.91 3.83
CA LEU A 78 -4.31 -5.92 3.06
C LEU A 78 -5.11 -7.21 3.29
N ARG A 79 -4.44 -8.36 3.36
CA ARG A 79 -5.11 -9.64 3.67
C ARG A 79 -5.78 -9.60 5.04
N VAL A 80 -5.08 -9.09 6.05
CA VAL A 80 -5.62 -8.96 7.41
C VAL A 80 -6.79 -7.96 7.41
N MET A 81 -6.63 -6.81 6.74
CA MET A 81 -7.69 -5.81 6.59
C MET A 81 -8.95 -6.40 5.96
N PHE A 82 -8.83 -7.12 4.85
CA PHE A 82 -9.96 -7.77 4.17
C PHE A 82 -10.56 -8.91 4.99
N ALA A 83 -9.74 -9.71 5.69
CA ALA A 83 -10.24 -10.79 6.55
C ALA A 83 -11.09 -10.29 7.73
N HIS A 84 -10.91 -9.02 8.12
CA HIS A 84 -11.66 -8.38 9.20
C HIS A 84 -12.65 -7.31 8.73
N ASP A 85 -12.84 -7.13 7.41
CA ASP A 85 -13.64 -6.05 6.81
C ASP A 85 -13.28 -4.66 7.35
N MET A 86 -12.00 -4.43 7.65
CA MET A 86 -11.49 -3.17 8.19
C MET A 86 -10.74 -2.39 7.12
N THR A 87 -11.16 -1.14 6.90
CA THR A 87 -10.46 -0.20 6.00
C THR A 87 -9.40 0.63 6.72
N GLU A 88 -9.27 0.47 8.03
CA GLU A 88 -8.31 1.17 8.87
C GLU A 88 -7.84 0.25 9.99
N MET A 89 -6.53 0.17 10.21
CA MET A 89 -5.94 -0.66 11.27
C MET A 89 -4.74 0.03 11.93
N ASP A 90 -4.64 -0.13 13.25
CA ASP A 90 -3.51 0.35 14.03
C ASP A 90 -2.26 -0.47 13.73
N VAL A 91 -1.12 0.21 13.62
CA VAL A 91 0.19 -0.44 13.57
C VAL A 91 0.76 -0.45 14.98
N ARG A 92 1.03 -1.64 15.52
CA ARG A 92 1.61 -1.81 16.87
C ARG A 92 3.04 -2.31 16.79
N GLY A 93 3.91 -1.71 17.61
CA GLY A 93 5.28 -2.16 17.82
C GLY A 93 5.37 -3.40 18.71
N LYS A 94 6.60 -3.84 18.99
CA LYS A 94 6.89 -5.02 19.83
C LYS A 94 6.34 -4.91 21.26
N GLU A 95 6.12 -3.69 21.74
CA GLU A 95 5.64 -3.41 23.10
C GLU A 95 4.11 -3.22 23.18
N GLY A 96 3.38 -3.48 22.09
CA GLY A 96 1.93 -3.25 22.03
C GLY A 96 1.52 -1.78 21.88
N THR A 97 2.49 -0.87 21.86
CA THR A 97 2.29 0.56 21.62
C THR A 97 1.87 0.81 20.17
N ALA A 98 0.83 1.64 19.97
CA ALA A 98 0.45 2.13 18.65
C ALA A 98 1.54 3.07 18.12
N VAL A 99 2.21 2.66 17.04
CA VAL A 99 3.32 3.40 16.40
C VAL A 99 2.91 4.04 15.08
N GLY A 100 1.73 3.68 14.55
CA GLY A 100 1.23 4.21 13.30
C GLY A 100 -0.19 3.77 13.01
N LEU A 101 -0.71 4.26 11.90
CA LEU A 101 -2.04 3.92 11.38
C LEU A 101 -1.89 3.61 9.89
N VAL A 102 -2.56 2.56 9.41
CA VAL A 102 -2.70 2.31 7.98
C VAL A 102 -4.18 2.39 7.64
N ARG A 103 -4.51 3.18 6.62
CA ARG A 103 -5.85 3.30 6.07
C ARG A 103 -5.84 2.92 4.60
N LEU A 104 -6.76 2.02 4.25
CA LEU A 104 -7.05 1.67 2.87
C LEU A 104 -7.99 2.73 2.28
N ASP A 105 -7.44 3.65 1.49
CA ASP A 105 -8.26 4.57 0.72
C ASP A 105 -8.71 3.92 -0.59
N VAL A 106 -9.78 3.11 -0.50
CA VAL A 106 -10.39 2.44 -1.66
C VAL A 106 -10.76 3.40 -2.79
N HIS A 107 -10.99 4.70 -2.54
CA HIS A 107 -11.22 5.66 -3.62
C HIS A 107 -9.96 5.93 -4.44
N LYS A 108 -8.79 6.02 -3.79
CA LYS A 108 -7.50 6.17 -4.49
C LYS A 108 -7.19 4.93 -5.34
N TYR A 109 -7.54 3.74 -4.86
CA TYR A 109 -7.36 2.48 -5.59
C TYR A 109 -8.41 2.26 -6.69
N MET A 110 -9.67 2.67 -6.47
CA MET A 110 -10.74 2.54 -7.47
C MET A 110 -10.61 3.54 -8.62
N LEU A 111 -10.04 4.72 -8.42
CA LEU A 111 -9.75 5.65 -9.52
C LEU A 111 -8.67 5.09 -10.47
N SER A 112 -7.71 4.35 -9.91
CA SER A 112 -6.70 3.59 -10.68
C SER A 112 -7.34 2.40 -11.41
N ALA A 113 -8.17 1.61 -10.73
CA ALA A 113 -8.80 0.43 -11.31
C ALA A 113 -9.93 0.73 -12.32
N LYS A 114 -10.69 1.81 -12.14
CA LYS A 114 -11.81 2.16 -13.04
C LYS A 114 -11.34 2.57 -14.45
N HIS A 115 -10.12 3.07 -14.62
CA HIS A 115 -9.62 3.40 -15.96
C HIS A 115 -9.26 2.15 -16.78
N THR A 116 -9.15 0.97 -16.16
CA THR A 116 -8.83 -0.29 -16.86
C THR A 116 -10.08 -1.08 -17.29
N ILE A 117 -11.28 -0.80 -16.76
CA ILE A 117 -12.51 -1.56 -17.13
C ILE A 117 -13.32 -0.89 -18.25
N GLU A 118 -12.88 0.26 -18.79
CA GLU A 118 -13.50 0.89 -19.98
C GLU A 118 -12.65 0.75 -21.25
N VAL A 119 -12.10 -0.43 -21.53
CA VAL A 119 -11.70 -0.77 -22.90
C VAL A 119 -12.16 -2.17 -23.25
N LYS A 120 -13.45 -2.29 -23.60
CA LYS A 120 -13.94 -3.09 -24.73
C LYS A 120 -15.47 -3.09 -24.77
N LYS A 121 -16.04 -2.16 -25.54
CA LYS A 121 -17.02 -2.51 -26.57
C LYS A 121 -16.99 -1.46 -27.67
#